data_AF-A0A5A7T4X1-F1
#
_entry.id   AF-A0A5A7T4X1-F1
#
_cell.length_a   1.000
_cell.length_b   1.000
_cell.length_c   1.000
_cell.angle_alpha   90.00
_cell.angle_beta   90.00
_cell.angle_gamma   90.00
#
_symmetry.space_group_name_H-M   'P 1'
#
loop_
_entity.id
_entity.type
_entity.pdbx_description
1 polymer ?
#
loop_
_entity_poly.entity_id
_entity_poly.type
_entity_poly.pdbx_seq_one_letter_code
_entity_poly.pdbx_strand_id
1 'polypeptide(L)'
;MILMCWINKSFCIFFLELLCVVEPRVVNSAVVTKGETEEDKKLNATYIMSVARNLSCSLFLLPEDIIKVNRKMILILTASIIMYWSLLQQAGYTALAIGVTWICHPIKHLVEPLWPARFCKNPLEQ
;
A
#
# COMPACT_ATOMS: atom_id res chain seq x y z
N MET A 1 -2.31 -18.84 6.03
CA MET A 1 -1.11 -18.27 6.70
C MET A 1 -1.11 -16.75 6.79
N ILE A 2 -1.48 -16.00 5.73
CA ILE A 2 -1.45 -14.52 5.73
C ILE A 2 -2.40 -13.90 6.78
N LEU A 3 -3.62 -14.43 6.93
CA LEU A 3 -4.62 -13.90 7.86
C LEU A 3 -4.26 -14.11 9.35
N MET A 4 -3.48 -15.15 9.69
CA MET A 4 -3.02 -15.42 11.06
C MET A 4 -1.84 -14.53 11.47
N CYS A 5 -1.02 -14.09 10.50
CA CYS A 5 0.12 -13.20 10.76
C CYS A 5 -0.31 -11.76 11.08
N TRP A 6 -1.51 -11.36 10.63
CA TRP A 6 -2.07 -10.03 10.86
C TRP A 6 -2.66 -9.79 12.25
N ILE A 7 -3.10 -10.85 12.94
CA ILE A 7 -3.78 -10.72 14.24
C ILE A 7 -2.83 -10.26 15.36
N ASN A 8 -1.51 -10.47 15.21
CA ASN A 8 -0.52 -10.19 16.26
C ASN A 8 0.55 -9.17 15.82
N LYS A 9 0.30 -8.40 14.76
CA LYS A 9 1.26 -7.40 14.25
C LYS A 9 0.95 -6.00 14.78
N SER A 10 2.01 -5.26 15.10
CA SER A 10 1.92 -3.84 15.44
C SER A 10 1.31 -3.04 14.28
N PHE A 11 0.49 -2.05 14.62
CA PHE A 11 -0.23 -1.20 13.65
C PHE A 11 0.68 -0.55 12.58
N CYS A 12 1.92 -0.21 12.93
CA CYS A 12 2.89 0.32 11.97
C CYS A 12 3.29 -0.71 10.89
N ILE A 13 3.42 -1.99 11.26
CA ILE A 13 3.78 -3.06 10.31
C ILE A 13 2.64 -3.28 9.31
N PHE A 14 1.40 -3.24 9.78
CA PHE A 14 0.22 -3.29 8.91
C PHE A 14 0.27 -2.21 7.84
N PHE A 15 0.61 -0.96 8.22
CA PHE A 15 0.67 0.15 7.28
C PHE A 15 1.80 0.03 6.28
N LEU A 16 2.95 -0.50 6.71
CA LEU A 16 4.07 -0.79 5.82
C LEU A 16 3.72 -1.88 4.81
N GLU A 17 3.03 -2.94 5.24
CA GLU A 17 2.54 -3.96 4.32
C GLU A 17 1.49 -3.42 3.33
N LEU A 18 0.60 -2.54 3.79
CA LEU A 18 -0.34 -1.84 2.90
C LEU A 18 0.39 -0.98 1.86
N LEU A 19 1.40 -0.22 2.28
CA LEU A 19 2.23 0.58 1.39
C LEU A 19 3.01 -0.30 0.41
N CYS A 20 3.55 -1.45 0.86
CA CYS A 20 4.19 -2.43 -0.01
C CYS A 20 3.23 -2.94 -1.09
N VAL A 21 1.94 -3.15 -0.77
CA VAL A 21 0.92 -3.58 -1.73
C VAL A 21 0.57 -2.48 -2.73
N VAL A 22 0.62 -1.21 -2.32
CA VAL A 22 0.28 -0.07 -3.19
C VAL A 22 1.44 0.29 -4.11
N GLU A 23 2.64 0.42 -3.56
CA GLU A 23 3.85 0.72 -4.30
C GLU A 23 5.06 0.07 -3.59
N PRO A 24 5.48 -1.11 -4.03
CA PRO A 24 6.55 -1.87 -3.37
C PRO A 24 7.90 -1.18 -3.53
N ARG A 25 8.09 -0.34 -4.56
CA ARG A 25 9.37 0.29 -4.88
C ARG A 25 9.78 1.35 -3.87
N VAL A 26 8.82 1.94 -3.14
CA VAL A 26 9.10 3.00 -2.17
C VAL A 26 9.36 2.48 -0.75
N VAL A 27 9.05 1.19 -0.49
CA VAL A 27 9.25 0.58 0.82
C VAL A 27 10.53 -0.27 0.82
N ASN A 28 11.49 0.11 1.66
CA ASN A 28 12.70 -0.63 1.91
C ASN A 28 12.53 -1.47 3.18
N SER A 29 12.41 -2.78 3.03
CA SER A 29 12.24 -3.70 4.15
C SER A 29 13.46 -3.77 5.08
N ALA A 30 14.64 -3.30 4.67
CA ALA A 30 15.84 -3.33 5.50
C ALA A 30 15.84 -2.28 6.63
N VAL A 31 15.05 -1.20 6.49
CA VAL A 31 14.93 -0.14 7.51
C VAL A 31 13.73 -0.32 8.43
N VAL A 32 12.86 -1.29 8.14
CA VAL A 32 11.65 -1.58 8.92
C VAL A 32 12.02 -2.42 10.14
N THR A 33 11.65 -1.94 11.33
CA THR A 33 11.82 -2.68 12.58
C THR A 33 10.53 -3.41 12.97
N LYS A 34 10.57 -4.30 13.96
CA LYS A 34 9.39 -5.11 14.35
C LYS A 34 8.28 -4.29 15.03
N GLY A 35 8.58 -3.10 15.54
CA GLY A 35 7.58 -2.25 16.20
C GLY A 35 7.18 -2.74 17.58
N GLU A 36 8.09 -3.42 18.29
CA GLU A 36 7.85 -3.95 19.64
C GLU A 36 8.08 -2.87 20.71
N THR A 37 9.13 -2.06 20.57
CA THR A 37 9.45 -0.93 21.46
C THR A 37 8.81 0.38 20.98
N GLU A 38 8.72 1.38 21.87
CA GLU A 38 8.20 2.70 21.49
C GLU A 38 9.14 3.42 20.51
N GLU A 39 10.44 3.22 20.64
CA GLU A 39 11.45 3.71 19.71
C GLU A 39 11.25 3.11 18.31
N ASP A 40 11.02 1.80 18.23
CA ASP A 40 10.74 1.10 16.97
C ASP A 40 9.45 1.62 16.32
N LYS A 41 8.39 1.83 17.11
CA LYS A 41 7.13 2.41 16.61
C LYS A 41 7.36 3.82 16.07
N LYS A 42 8.17 4.64 16.74
CA LYS A 42 8.49 6.00 16.29
C LYS A 42 9.32 6.01 15.01
N LEU A 43 10.30 5.13 14.90
CA LEU A 43 11.10 4.95 13.69
C LEU A 43 10.21 4.52 12.51
N ASN A 44 9.40 3.49 12.70
CA ASN A 44 8.48 3.01 11.67
C ASN A 44 7.42 4.06 11.29
N ALA A 45 6.84 4.78 12.25
CA ALA A 45 5.86 5.83 11.98
C ALA A 45 6.46 6.99 11.18
N THR A 46 7.68 7.39 11.52
CA THR A 46 8.43 8.42 10.77
C THR A 46 8.71 7.94 9.34
N TYR A 47 9.12 6.68 9.20
CA TYR A 47 9.37 6.08 7.90
C TYR A 47 8.12 6.01 7.02
N ILE A 48 6.99 5.55 7.58
CA ILE A 48 5.67 5.53 6.90
C ILE A 48 5.33 6.93 6.38
N MET A 49 5.52 7.97 7.20
CA MET A 49 5.28 9.36 6.81
C MET A 49 6.19 9.81 5.68
N SER A 50 7.48 9.48 5.72
CA SER A 50 8.42 9.78 4.63
C SER A 50 8.00 9.12 3.32
N VAL A 51 7.62 7.85 3.36
CA VAL A 51 7.15 7.11 2.17
C VAL A 51 5.85 7.70 1.63
N ALA A 52 4.87 7.96 2.49
CA ALA A 52 3.58 8.51 2.09
C ALA A 52 3.70 9.91 1.46
N ARG A 53 4.64 10.73 1.93
CA ARG A 53 4.95 12.04 1.31
C ARG A 53 5.63 11.90 -0.05
N ASN A 54 6.50 10.90 -0.23
CA ASN A 54 7.11 10.61 -1.53
C ASN A 54 6.07 10.19 -2.59
N LEU A 55 4.96 9.59 -2.17
CA LEU A 55 3.82 9.27 -3.04
C LEU A 55 2.95 10.50 -3.38
N SER A 56 3.45 11.72 -3.13
CA SER A 56 2.80 13.01 -3.43
C SER A 56 1.46 13.23 -2.71
N CYS A 57 1.28 12.62 -1.54
CA CYS A 57 0.12 12.89 -0.69
C CYS A 57 0.41 14.10 0.23
N SER A 58 -0.40 15.16 0.13
CA SER A 58 -0.34 16.30 1.06
C SER A 58 -0.90 15.89 2.42
N LEU A 59 -0.01 15.52 3.33
CA LEU A 59 -0.36 14.93 4.63
C LEU A 59 0.07 15.85 5.78
N PHE A 60 -0.91 16.37 6.52
CA PHE A 60 -0.70 17.13 7.76
C PHE A 60 -0.56 16.23 9.00
N LEU A 61 -0.16 14.97 8.81
CA LEU A 61 0.01 14.00 9.89
C LEU A 61 1.37 14.16 10.60
N LEU A 62 1.36 13.92 11.90
CA LEU A 62 2.55 13.72 12.72
C LEU A 62 2.78 12.22 12.95
N PRO A 63 4.04 11.76 13.09
CA PRO A 63 4.34 10.36 13.46
C PRO A 63 3.63 9.92 14.74
N GLU A 64 3.44 10.84 15.69
CA GLU A 64 2.73 10.60 16.95
C GLU A 64 1.26 10.20 16.74
N ASP A 65 0.61 10.71 15.69
CA ASP A 65 -0.76 10.33 15.34
C ASP A 65 -0.85 8.87 14.88
N ILE A 66 0.21 8.36 14.26
CA ILE A 66 0.31 6.96 13.82
C ILE A 66 0.55 6.04 15.01
N ILE A 67 1.48 6.42 15.89
CA ILE A 67 1.82 5.63 17.09
C ILE A 67 0.60 5.51 18.02
N LYS A 68 -0.13 6.61 18.24
CA LYS A 68 -1.35 6.65 19.07
C LYS A 68 -2.60 6.12 18.36
N VAL A 69 -2.50 5.77 17.07
CA VAL A 69 -3.61 5.29 16.25
C VAL A 69 -4.79 6.27 16.29
N ASN A 70 -4.52 7.55 16.00
CA ASN A 70 -5.55 8.57 15.91
C ASN A 70 -6.45 8.29 14.69
N ARG A 71 -7.61 7.64 14.94
CA ARG A 71 -8.53 7.13 13.91
C ARG A 71 -8.83 8.13 12.80
N LYS A 72 -9.02 9.42 13.13
CA LYS A 72 -9.33 10.47 12.15
C LYS A 72 -8.16 10.70 11.18
N MET A 73 -6.95 10.76 11.71
CA MET A 73 -5.74 11.01 10.94
C MET A 73 -5.37 9.79 10.09
N ILE A 74 -5.50 8.59 10.68
CA ILE A 74 -5.29 7.31 9.98
C ILE A 74 -6.25 7.15 8.80
N LEU A 75 -7.53 7.49 8.97
CA LEU A 75 -8.50 7.43 7.88
C LEU A 75 -8.08 8.30 6.69
N ILE A 76 -7.62 9.53 6.96
CA ILE A 76 -7.17 10.46 5.92
C ILE A 76 -5.92 9.91 5.21
N LEU A 77 -4.97 9.34 5.96
CA LEU A 77 -3.76 8.72 5.41
C LEU A 77 -4.12 7.55 4.47
N THR A 78 -4.94 6.62 4.95
CA THR A 78 -5.38 5.46 4.16
C THR A 78 -6.16 5.89 2.92
N ALA A 79 -7.09 6.83 3.06
CA ALA A 79 -7.86 7.36 1.93
C ALA A 79 -6.95 8.00 0.87
N SER A 80 -5.93 8.76 1.28
CA SER A 80 -4.97 9.37 0.36
C SER A 80 -4.16 8.32 -0.40
N ILE A 81 -3.68 7.29 0.29
CA ILE A 81 -2.94 6.18 -0.32
C ILE A 81 -3.80 5.38 -1.30
N ILE A 82 -5.04 5.04 -0.93
CA ILE A 82 -5.97 4.29 -1.79
C ILE A 82 -6.41 5.14 -2.99
N MET A 83 -6.62 6.45 -2.80
CA MET A 83 -6.94 7.37 -3.90
C MET A 83 -5.77 7.44 -4.89
N TYR A 84 -4.53 7.59 -4.41
CA TYR A 84 -3.34 7.54 -5.25
C TYR A 84 -3.28 6.24 -6.06
N TRP A 85 -3.49 5.10 -5.41
CA TRP A 85 -3.51 3.81 -6.08
C TRP A 85 -4.64 3.68 -7.12
N SER A 86 -5.81 4.21 -6.81
CA SER A 86 -6.97 4.22 -7.71
C SER A 86 -6.72 5.08 -8.96
N LEU A 87 -6.03 6.21 -8.82
CA LEU A 87 -5.63 7.06 -9.94
C LEU A 87 -4.58 6.37 -10.83
N LEU A 88 -3.61 5.66 -10.23
CA LEU A 88 -2.66 4.84 -10.99
C LEU A 88 -3.35 3.74 -11.81
N GLN A 89 -4.44 3.17 -11.28
CA GLN A 89 -5.25 2.20 -12.02
C GLN A 89 -5.99 2.82 -13.20
N GLN A 90 -6.59 4.01 -13.05
CA GLN A 90 -7.32 4.68 -14.13
C GLN A 90 -6.42 5.00 -15.33
N ALA A 91 -5.13 5.30 -15.10
CA ALA A 91 -4.14 5.47 -16.17
C ALA A 91 -3.86 4.18 -16.97
N GLY A 92 -4.22 3.00 -16.44
CA GLY A 92 -4.13 1.70 -17.13
C GLY A 92 -5.45 1.20 -17.73
N TYR A 93 -6.61 1.66 -17.24
CA TYR A 93 -7.93 1.23 -17.73
C TYR A 93 -8.45 2.00 -18.95
N THR A 94 -7.81 3.11 -19.35
CA THR A 94 -8.12 3.78 -20.62
C THR A 94 -7.75 2.95 -21.86
N ALA A 95 -7.00 1.84 -21.69
CA ALA A 95 -6.78 0.87 -22.76
C ALA A 95 -7.89 -0.20 -22.89
N LEU A 96 -8.82 -0.31 -21.92
CA LEU A 96 -9.93 -1.26 -21.97
C LEU A 96 -11.32 -0.61 -21.92
N ALA A 97 -11.40 0.72 -21.76
CA ALA A 97 -12.67 1.46 -21.74
C ALA A 97 -13.29 1.75 -23.12
N ILE A 98 -12.70 1.22 -24.20
CA ILE A 98 -13.40 1.04 -25.49
C ILE A 98 -13.78 -0.45 -25.64
N GLY A 99 -14.86 -0.87 -24.96
CA GLY A 99 -15.26 -2.29 -25.00
C GLY A 99 -16.52 -2.65 -24.22
N VAL A 100 -17.56 -1.81 -24.23
CA VAL A 100 -18.90 -2.24 -23.77
C VAL A 100 -19.58 -3.03 -24.90
N THR A 101 -19.38 -4.36 -24.90
CA THR A 101 -20.08 -5.49 -25.60
C THR A 101 -18.99 -6.53 -25.85
N TRP A 102 -18.97 -7.72 -25.24
CA TRP A 102 -19.87 -8.87 -25.39
C TRP A 102 -19.80 -9.71 -24.09
N ILE A 103 -20.83 -9.68 -23.24
CA ILE A 103 -21.99 -10.59 -23.22
C ILE A 103 -21.66 -12.00 -22.67
N CYS A 104 -22.29 -12.32 -21.53
CA CYS A 104 -22.54 -13.64 -20.93
C CYS A 104 -21.33 -14.51 -20.46
N HIS A 105 -21.38 -14.86 -19.16
CA HIS A 105 -20.78 -16.06 -18.54
C HIS A 105 -20.97 -17.31 -19.43
N PRO A 106 -20.05 -18.30 -19.49
CA PRO A 106 -19.45 -18.95 -18.32
C PRO A 106 -18.03 -19.52 -18.57
N ILE A 107 -16.96 -18.74 -18.40
CA ILE A 107 -15.60 -19.30 -18.35
C ILE A 107 -14.85 -18.67 -17.18
N LYS A 108 -15.16 -19.15 -15.97
CA LYS A 108 -14.35 -18.90 -14.75
C LYS A 108 -13.06 -19.75 -14.76
N HIS A 109 -12.34 -19.79 -15.86
CA HIS A 109 -11.09 -20.53 -15.96
C HIS A 109 -9.92 -19.72 -16.51
N LEU A 110 -10.13 -18.43 -16.79
CA LEU A 110 -9.09 -17.51 -17.28
C LEU A 110 -8.97 -16.20 -16.47
N VAL A 111 -9.56 -16.16 -15.27
CA VAL A 111 -9.42 -15.02 -14.33
C VAL A 111 -8.70 -15.50 -13.07
N GLU A 112 -7.43 -15.82 -13.23
CA GLU A 112 -6.31 -15.50 -12.32
C GLU A 112 -5.02 -16.16 -12.87
N PRO A 113 -3.84 -15.53 -12.79
CA PRO A 113 -3.54 -14.26 -12.14
C PRO A 113 -3.03 -13.24 -13.16
N LEU A 114 -3.84 -12.24 -13.48
CA LEU A 114 -3.29 -10.93 -13.86
C LEU A 114 -2.88 -10.19 -12.56
N TRP A 115 -2.11 -10.88 -11.70
CA TRP A 115 -1.20 -10.19 -10.81
C TRP A 115 -0.22 -9.50 -11.76
N PRO A 116 -0.23 -8.17 -11.87
CA PRO A 116 0.66 -7.53 -12.82
C PRO A 116 2.07 -7.87 -12.36
N ALA A 117 2.88 -8.41 -13.29
CA ALA A 117 4.32 -8.62 -13.20
C ALA A 117 5.14 -7.33 -12.93
N ARG A 118 4.49 -6.31 -12.35
CA ARG A 118 5.04 -5.03 -11.89
C ARG A 118 5.56 -5.11 -10.44
N PHE A 119 5.35 -6.23 -9.74
CA PHE A 119 5.77 -6.43 -8.34
C PHE A 119 7.07 -7.23 -8.14
N CYS A 120 7.78 -7.59 -9.20
CA CYS A 120 9.11 -8.19 -9.09
C CYS A 120 10.01 -7.76 -10.26
N LYS A 121 10.39 -6.49 -10.28
CA LYS A 121 11.66 -6.08 -10.88
C LYS A 121 12.45 -5.33 -9.84
N ASN A 122 13.60 -5.90 -9.49
CA ASN A 122 14.62 -5.27 -8.68
C ASN A 122 14.98 -3.88 -9.25
N PRO A 123 15.28 -2.87 -8.42
CA PRO A 123 15.69 -1.53 -8.87
C PRO A 123 17.09 -1.45 -9.53
N LEU A 124 17.59 -2.53 -10.15
CA LEU A 124 18.93 -2.57 -10.77
C LEU A 124 18.96 -3.08 -12.22
N GLU A 125 17.82 -3.30 -12.89
CA GLU A 125 17.83 -3.45 -14.34
C GLU A 125 16.71 -2.66 -15.03
N GLN A 126 17.17 -1.65 -15.79
CA GLN A 126 16.50 -0.77 -16.77
C GLN A 126 15.81 0.48 -16.25
#